data_AF-A0A9E8SL39-F1
#
_entry.id   AF-A0A9E8SL39-F1
#
_cell.length_a   1.000
_cell.length_b   1.000
_cell.length_c   1.000
_cell.angle_alpha   90.00
_cell.angle_beta   90.00
_cell.angle_gamma   90.00
#
_symmetry.space_group_name_H-M   'P 1'
#
loop_
_entity.id
_entity.type
_entity.pdbx_description
1 polymer ?
#
loop_
_entity_poly.entity_id
_entity_poly.type
_entity_poly.pdbx_seq_one_letter_code
_entity_poly.pdbx_strand_id
1 'polypeptide(L)'
;MDALNYLREEIKSYFFESTELQLSSAYANQRRFNFYFEIASGQRFLLYLSWEGDDERFTLKCLEFSDWETLKKLVDAYPETGSKAFNIGRPRSTISFFYLGKDRLSALDYKGVIKGHIDSNEISGRQLMGCINPFD
;
A
#
# COMPACT_ATOMS: atom_id res chain seq x y z
N MET A 1 -10.72 3.39 -12.88
CA MET A 1 -11.24 3.67 -11.52
C MET A 1 -11.56 2.38 -10.75
N ASP A 2 -11.97 1.31 -11.44
CA ASP A 2 -12.34 0.05 -10.79
C ASP A 2 -11.19 -0.65 -10.05
N ALA A 3 -9.98 -0.68 -10.62
CA ALA A 3 -8.81 -1.31 -9.98
C ALA A 3 -8.47 -0.71 -8.60
N LEU A 4 -8.45 0.62 -8.50
CA LEU A 4 -8.12 1.31 -7.25
C LEU A 4 -9.20 1.10 -6.18
N ASN A 5 -10.48 1.13 -6.58
CA ASN A 5 -11.58 0.85 -5.65
C ASN A 5 -11.53 -0.59 -5.16
N TYR A 6 -11.32 -1.55 -6.06
CA TYR A 6 -11.08 -2.95 -5.70
C TYR A 6 -9.92 -3.10 -4.71
N LEU A 7 -8.76 -2.49 -4.98
CA LEU A 7 -7.60 -2.60 -4.09
C LEU A 7 -7.86 -1.96 -2.71
N ARG A 8 -8.62 -0.86 -2.65
CA ARG A 8 -9.05 -0.26 -1.37
C ARG A 8 -9.97 -1.20 -0.59
N GLU A 9 -10.92 -1.83 -1.27
CA GLU A 9 -11.82 -2.81 -0.66
C GLU A 9 -11.04 -4.01 -0.12
N GLU A 10 -10.07 -4.54 -0.88
CA GLU A 10 -9.21 -5.64 -0.45
C GLU A 10 -8.35 -5.26 0.76
N ILE A 11 -7.73 -4.07 0.75
CA ILE A 11 -6.96 -3.55 1.90
C ILE A 11 -7.87 -3.45 3.12
N LYS A 12 -9.07 -2.88 2.99
CA LYS A 12 -10.00 -2.69 4.10
C LYS A 12 -10.58 -4.02 4.62
N SER A 13 -10.80 -4.98 3.73
CA SER A 13 -11.29 -6.31 4.06
C SER A 13 -10.24 -7.13 4.82
N TYR A 14 -8.97 -7.05 4.40
CA TYR A 14 -7.87 -7.77 5.03
C TYR A 14 -7.39 -7.10 6.31
N PHE A 15 -7.17 -5.79 6.28
CA PHE A 15 -6.79 -4.96 7.42
C PHE A 15 -7.99 -4.13 7.88
N PHE A 16 -8.86 -4.71 8.71
CA PHE A 16 -10.15 -4.09 9.06
C PHE A 16 -10.02 -2.71 9.75
N GLU A 17 -8.93 -2.46 10.48
CA GLU A 17 -8.64 -1.18 11.14
C GLU A 17 -8.04 -0.14 10.20
N SER A 18 -7.68 -0.55 8.97
CA SER A 18 -6.92 0.32 8.09
C SER A 18 -7.68 1.55 7.65
N THR A 19 -6.95 2.65 7.48
CA THR A 19 -7.51 3.94 7.06
C THR A 19 -6.61 4.57 6.01
N GLU A 20 -7.19 4.98 4.88
CA GLU A 20 -6.46 5.71 3.83
C GLU A 20 -6.17 7.15 4.26
N LEU A 21 -4.90 7.55 4.21
CA LEU A 21 -4.48 8.90 4.55
C LEU A 21 -4.91 9.90 3.47
N GLN A 22 -5.54 10.97 3.91
CA GLN A 22 -6.04 12.04 3.05
C GLN A 22 -5.07 13.21 3.03
N LEU A 23 -4.86 13.79 1.84
CA LEU A 23 -4.19 15.08 1.70
C LEU A 23 -5.17 16.20 2.05
N SER A 24 -4.65 17.37 2.41
CA SER A 24 -5.49 18.57 2.54
C SER A 24 -6.15 18.93 1.21
N SER A 25 -7.22 19.71 1.29
CA SER A 25 -7.97 20.20 0.12
C SER A 25 -7.10 20.98 -0.86
N ALA A 26 -5.99 21.59 -0.40
CA ALA A 26 -5.01 22.28 -1.22
C ALA A 26 -4.39 21.37 -2.30
N TYR A 27 -4.34 20.06 -2.06
CA TYR A 27 -3.82 19.06 -2.99
C TYR A 27 -4.91 18.21 -3.66
N ALA A 28 -6.19 18.48 -3.39
CA ALA A 28 -7.32 17.67 -3.88
C ALA A 28 -7.43 17.62 -5.41
N ASN A 29 -6.99 18.69 -6.10
CA ASN A 29 -7.06 18.80 -7.56
C ASN A 29 -5.82 18.22 -8.28
N GLN A 30 -4.83 17.70 -7.56
CA GLN A 30 -3.65 17.08 -8.16
C GLN A 30 -3.91 15.60 -8.45
N ARG A 31 -3.57 15.14 -9.66
CA ARG A 31 -3.67 13.72 -10.00
C ARG A 31 -2.72 12.92 -9.11
N ARG A 32 -3.29 12.05 -8.27
CA ARG A 32 -2.54 11.22 -7.33
C ARG A 32 -2.28 9.85 -7.92
N PHE A 33 -1.03 9.42 -7.78
CA PHE A 33 -0.55 8.09 -8.16
C PHE A 33 -0.08 7.29 -6.96
N ASN A 34 -0.08 7.89 -5.77
CA ASN A 34 0.44 7.30 -4.54
C ASN A 34 -0.59 7.46 -3.42
N PHE A 35 -0.91 6.35 -2.76
CA PHE A 35 -1.89 6.23 -1.70
C PHE A 35 -1.22 5.57 -0.50
N TYR A 36 -1.55 6.06 0.70
CA TYR A 36 -0.94 5.59 1.93
C TYR A 36 -2.04 5.16 2.89
N PHE A 37 -1.83 4.06 3.59
CA PHE A 37 -2.81 3.52 4.53
C PHE A 37 -2.13 3.19 5.85
N GLU A 38 -2.65 3.76 6.94
CA GLU A 38 -2.35 3.25 8.26
C GLU A 38 -3.03 1.89 8.39
N ILE A 39 -2.27 0.85 8.79
CA ILE A 39 -2.79 -0.53 8.86
C ILE A 39 -3.64 -0.71 10.12
N ALA A 40 -3.09 -0.27 11.25
CA ALA A 40 -3.72 -0.26 12.56
C ALA A 40 -3.03 0.80 13.43
N SER A 41 -3.75 1.34 14.40
CA SER A 41 -3.22 2.41 15.26
C SER A 41 -2.09 1.90 16.16
N GLY A 42 -1.12 2.77 16.44
CA GLY A 42 0.02 2.46 17.32
C GLY A 42 1.04 1.49 16.72
N GLN A 43 0.92 1.17 15.43
CA GLN A 43 1.88 0.33 14.73
C GLN A 43 2.96 1.18 14.04
N ARG A 44 4.09 0.56 13.73
CA ARG A 44 5.21 1.19 12.99
C ARG A 44 5.19 0.88 11.49
N PHE A 45 4.05 0.41 10.99
CA PHE A 45 3.89 -0.07 9.62
C PHE A 45 2.85 0.75 8.87
N LEU A 46 3.16 1.05 7.60
CA LEU A 46 2.30 1.83 6.71
C LEU A 46 2.24 1.12 5.35
N LEU A 47 1.06 1.00 4.76
CA LEU A 47 0.94 0.54 3.37
C LEU A 47 1.11 1.71 2.43
N TYR A 48 1.82 1.45 1.35
CA TYR A 48 1.99 2.36 0.23
C TYR A 48 1.55 1.65 -1.04
N LEU A 49 0.54 2.20 -1.71
CA LEU A 49 0.06 1.75 -3.01
C LEU A 49 0.40 2.82 -4.05
N SER A 50 1.13 2.42 -5.09
CA SER A 50 1.39 3.27 -6.24
C SER A 50 0.80 2.72 -7.52
N TRP A 51 0.23 3.60 -8.34
CA TRP A 51 -0.20 3.32 -9.70
C TRP A 51 0.78 3.95 -10.68
N GLU A 52 1.33 3.17 -11.60
CA GLU A 52 2.35 3.66 -12.56
C GLU A 52 1.74 4.47 -13.74
N GLY A 53 0.41 4.64 -13.76
CA GLY A 53 -0.27 5.68 -14.55
C GLY A 53 -0.66 5.29 -15.98
N ASP A 54 0.20 4.55 -16.69
CA ASP A 54 -0.02 4.19 -18.09
C ASP A 54 -0.57 2.77 -18.28
N ASP A 55 -0.13 1.83 -17.43
CA ASP A 55 -0.64 0.45 -17.41
C ASP A 55 -1.50 0.23 -16.16
N GLU A 56 -2.34 -0.82 -16.15
CA GLU A 56 -3.00 -1.32 -14.93
C GLU A 56 -1.99 -1.96 -13.95
N ARG A 57 -0.78 -1.40 -13.90
CA ARG A 57 0.36 -1.82 -13.09
C ARG A 57 0.39 -1.05 -11.79
N PHE A 58 0.51 -1.81 -10.71
CA PHE A 58 0.55 -1.31 -9.36
C PHE A 58 1.77 -1.84 -8.64
N THR A 59 2.23 -1.08 -7.66
CA THR A 59 3.18 -1.55 -6.66
C THR A 59 2.60 -1.31 -5.28
N LEU A 60 2.54 -2.36 -4.47
CA LEU A 60 2.12 -2.30 -3.08
C LEU A 60 3.32 -2.61 -2.19
N LYS A 61 3.54 -1.78 -1.17
CA LYS A 61 4.64 -1.93 -0.21
C LYS A 61 4.11 -1.86 1.20
N CYS A 62 4.71 -2.66 2.08
CA CYS A 62 4.67 -2.40 3.51
C CYS A 62 5.94 -1.66 3.90
N LEU A 63 5.80 -0.42 4.34
CA LEU A 63 6.87 0.40 4.88
C LEU A 63 6.99 0.16 6.39
N GLU A 64 8.21 -0.04 6.86
CA GLU A 64 8.55 -0.17 8.27
C GLU A 64 9.35 1.06 8.71
N PHE A 65 8.90 1.66 9.82
CA PHE A 65 9.54 2.79 10.47
C PHE A 65 10.26 2.33 11.75
N SER A 66 11.13 3.17 12.30
CA SER A 66 11.87 2.85 13.53
C SER A 66 10.93 2.51 14.68
N ASP A 67 9.88 3.31 14.82
CA ASP A 67 8.91 3.29 15.92
C ASP A 67 7.58 3.92 15.48
N TRP A 68 6.54 3.66 16.26
CA TRP A 68 5.19 4.15 15.98
C TRP A 68 5.06 5.67 16.15
N GLU A 69 5.83 6.29 17.05
CA GLU A 69 5.78 7.73 17.30
C GLU A 69 6.27 8.53 16.09
N THR A 70 7.34 8.04 15.45
CA THR A 70 7.89 8.60 14.22
C THR A 70 6.87 8.49 13.09
N LEU A 71 6.25 7.32 12.90
CA LEU A 71 5.19 7.17 11.90
C LEU A 71 4.01 8.11 12.19
N LYS A 72 3.56 8.17 13.44
CA LYS A 72 2.46 9.06 13.85
C LYS A 72 2.72 10.52 13.48
N LYS A 73 3.92 11.05 13.78
CA LYS A 73 4.28 12.43 13.42
C LYS A 73 4.20 12.67 11.91
N LEU A 74 4.59 11.70 11.10
CA LEU A 74 4.53 11.81 9.64
C LEU A 74 3.10 11.72 9.12
N VAL A 75 2.27 10.83 9.70
CA VAL A 75 0.85 10.72 9.38
C VAL A 75 0.12 12.01 9.71
N ASP A 76 0.35 12.56 10.91
CA ASP A 76 -0.26 13.81 11.36
C ASP A 76 0.15 15.01 10.47
N ALA A 77 1.38 14.99 9.94
CA ALA A 77 1.89 16.03 9.02
C ALA A 77 1.52 15.79 7.55
N TYR A 78 1.02 14.61 7.19
CA TYR A 78 0.77 14.23 5.80
C TYR A 78 -0.21 15.15 5.06
N PRO A 79 -1.32 15.62 5.66
CA PRO A 79 -2.26 16.52 4.98
C PRO A 79 -1.59 17.78 4.43
N GLU A 80 -0.59 18.31 5.13
CA GLU A 80 0.08 19.57 4.81
C GLU A 80 1.36 19.37 3.99
N THR A 81 2.13 18.32 4.27
CA THR A 81 3.48 18.13 3.69
C THR A 81 3.51 17.15 2.52
N GLY A 82 2.46 16.34 2.36
CA GLY A 82 2.34 15.35 1.31
C GLY A 82 3.32 14.17 1.41
N SER A 83 3.49 13.46 0.29
CA SER A 83 4.19 12.17 0.22
C SER A 83 5.69 12.20 0.53
N LYS A 84 6.34 13.38 0.45
CA LYS A 84 7.78 13.52 0.75
C LYS A 84 8.12 13.10 2.19
N ALA A 85 7.15 13.15 3.10
CA ALA A 85 7.30 12.80 4.51
C ALA A 85 7.67 11.32 4.73
N PHE A 86 7.20 10.40 3.90
CA PHE A 86 7.35 8.95 4.14
C PHE A 86 8.63 8.33 3.58
N ASN A 87 9.53 9.13 2.98
CA ASN A 87 10.78 8.64 2.39
C ASN A 87 11.75 7.99 3.39
N ILE A 88 11.53 8.19 4.70
CA ILE A 88 12.35 7.55 5.75
C ILE A 88 11.91 6.12 6.08
N GLY A 89 10.71 5.71 5.66
CA GLY A 89 10.22 4.35 5.84
C GLY A 89 10.96 3.38 4.93
N ARG A 90 11.41 2.25 5.47
CA ARG A 90 12.11 1.22 4.69
C ARG A 90 11.11 0.18 4.18
N PRO A 91 11.15 -0.22 2.90
CA PRO A 91 10.28 -1.28 2.41
C PRO A 91 10.66 -2.60 3.09
N ARG A 92 9.74 -3.14 3.90
CA ARG A 92 9.83 -4.49 4.50
C ARG A 92 9.43 -5.55 3.49
N SER A 93 8.38 -5.26 2.73
CA SER A 93 7.90 -6.07 1.62
C SER A 93 7.40 -5.16 0.50
N THR A 94 7.49 -5.65 -0.73
CA THR A 94 7.12 -4.96 -1.95
C THR A 94 6.66 -6.00 -2.96
N ILE A 95 5.51 -5.75 -3.57
CA ILE A 95 4.98 -6.55 -4.66
C ILE A 95 4.53 -5.64 -5.79
N SER A 96 5.00 -5.93 -6.99
CA SER A 96 4.52 -5.29 -8.22
C SER A 96 3.61 -6.27 -8.95
N PHE A 97 2.50 -5.78 -9.49
CA PHE A 97 1.51 -6.62 -10.14
C PHE A 97 0.71 -5.86 -11.21
N PHE A 98 0.15 -6.58 -12.18
CA PHE A 98 -0.91 -6.07 -13.04
C PHE A 98 -2.28 -6.39 -12.44
N TYR A 99 -3.20 -5.46 -12.49
CA TYR A 99 -4.62 -5.75 -12.33
C TYR A 99 -5.16 -6.26 -13.67
N LEU A 100 -5.84 -7.42 -13.66
CA LEU A 100 -6.46 -8.01 -14.85
C LEU A 100 -7.99 -8.11 -14.71
N GLY A 101 -8.52 -7.72 -13.55
CA GLY A 101 -9.93 -7.85 -13.18
C GLY A 101 -10.09 -8.20 -11.70
N LYS A 102 -11.33 -8.14 -11.20
CA LYS A 102 -11.64 -8.49 -9.81
C LYS A 102 -11.15 -9.91 -9.51
N ASP A 103 -10.38 -10.03 -8.43
CA ASP A 103 -9.74 -11.27 -7.97
C ASP A 103 -8.76 -11.93 -8.96
N ARG A 104 -8.34 -11.19 -10.00
CA ARG A 104 -7.37 -11.64 -11.01
C ARG A 104 -6.28 -10.60 -11.14
N LEU A 105 -5.20 -10.81 -10.40
CA LEU A 105 -3.99 -9.97 -10.45
C LEU A 105 -2.84 -10.81 -10.98
N SER A 106 -1.91 -10.24 -11.71
CA SER A 106 -0.70 -10.94 -12.13
C SER A 106 0.52 -10.41 -11.39
N ALA A 107 1.11 -11.22 -10.53
CA ALA A 107 2.32 -10.85 -9.79
C ALA A 107 3.52 -10.80 -10.74
N LEU A 108 4.33 -9.75 -10.62
CA LEU A 108 5.49 -9.49 -11.47
C LEU A 108 6.80 -9.67 -10.72
N ASP A 109 6.88 -9.07 -9.54
CA ASP A 109 8.07 -9.09 -8.71
C ASP A 109 7.64 -9.04 -7.25
N TYR A 110 8.34 -9.81 -6.41
CA TYR A 110 8.18 -9.79 -4.97
C TYR A 110 9.54 -9.62 -4.30
N LYS A 111 9.64 -8.66 -3.39
CA LYS A 111 10.80 -8.39 -2.56
C LYS A 111 10.36 -8.23 -1.12
N GLY A 112 10.73 -9.14 -0.23
CA GLY A 112 10.35 -9.02 1.18
C GLY A 112 10.87 -10.14 2.05
N VAL A 113 10.61 -10.01 3.35
CA VAL A 113 11.05 -10.96 4.39
C VAL A 113 10.31 -12.30 4.26
N ILE A 114 9.04 -12.27 3.87
CA ILE A 114 8.21 -13.46 3.70
C ILE A 114 8.45 -14.00 2.29
N LYS A 115 9.29 -15.02 2.13
CA LYS A 115 9.45 -15.74 0.85
C LYS A 115 8.22 -16.60 0.56
N GLY A 116 7.07 -15.97 0.31
CA GLY A 116 5.95 -16.65 -0.33
C GLY A 116 6.34 -16.91 -1.77
N HIS A 117 6.55 -18.16 -2.17
CA HIS A 117 6.66 -18.51 -3.57
C HIS A 117 5.32 -18.21 -4.24
N ILE A 118 5.23 -17.07 -4.91
CA ILE A 118 4.18 -16.81 -5.88
C ILE A 118 4.62 -17.55 -7.15
N ASP A 119 4.41 -18.87 -7.17
CA ASP A 119 4.63 -19.73 -8.34
C ASP A 119 3.48 -19.59 -9.37
N SER A 120 2.50 -18.73 -9.09
CA SER A 120 1.35 -18.48 -9.95
C SER A 120 1.43 -17.13 -10.63
N ASN A 121 1.34 -17.14 -11.97
CA ASN A 121 1.20 -15.92 -12.77
C ASN A 121 -0.06 -15.11 -12.44
N GLU A 122 -1.05 -15.72 -11.77
CA GLU A 122 -2.25 -15.04 -11.24
C GLU A 122 -2.35 -15.23 -9.72
N ILE A 123 -2.71 -14.16 -8.99
CA ILE A 123 -2.99 -14.12 -7.55
C ILE A 123 -4.29 -13.37 -7.27
N SER A 124 -4.96 -13.76 -6.19
CA SER A 124 -6.12 -13.05 -5.62
C SER A 124 -5.73 -11.77 -4.88
N GLY A 125 -6.71 -10.91 -4.60
CA GLY A 125 -6.52 -9.73 -3.74
C GLY A 125 -6.09 -10.12 -2.31
N ARG A 126 -6.69 -11.18 -1.76
CA ARG A 126 -6.30 -11.72 -0.45
C ARG A 126 -4.87 -12.26 -0.43
N GLN A 127 -4.43 -12.99 -1.46
CA GLN A 127 -3.04 -13.46 -1.56
C GLN A 127 -2.06 -12.28 -1.67
N LEU A 128 -2.42 -11.25 -2.43
CA LEU A 128 -1.65 -10.01 -2.52
C LEU A 128 -1.44 -9.40 -1.12
N MET A 129 -2.51 -9.28 -0.31
CA MET A 129 -2.43 -8.74 1.05
C MET A 129 -1.57 -9.59 1.98
N GLY A 130 -1.69 -10.92 1.90
CA GLY A 130 -0.84 -11.83 2.67
C GLY A 130 0.66 -11.64 2.41
N CYS A 131 1.05 -11.29 1.17
CA CYS A 131 2.45 -11.06 0.82
C CYS A 131 3.04 -9.79 1.47
N ILE A 132 2.19 -8.83 1.83
CA ILE A 132 2.59 -7.55 2.41
C ILE A 132 2.18 -7.38 3.87
N ASN A 133 1.56 -8.40 4.48
CA ASN A 133 1.17 -8.37 5.89
C ASN A 133 2.40 -8.32 6.80
N PRO A 134 2.57 -7.27 7.63
CA PRO A 134 3.70 -7.19 8.55
C PRO A 134 3.51 -8.01 9.85
N PHE A 135 2.31 -8.52 10.11
CA PHE A 135 1.97 -9.25 11.34
C PHE A 135 2.08 -10.77 11.22
N ASP A 136 2.31 -11.26 10.00
CA ASP A 136 2.62 -12.67 9.72
C ASP A 136 4.13 -12.95 9.75
#